data_AF-A0A9X2NMU7-F1
#
_entry.id   AF-A0A9X2NMU7-F1
#
_cell.length_a   1.000
_cell.length_b   1.000
_cell.length_c   1.000
_cell.angle_alpha   90.00
_cell.angle_beta   90.00
_cell.angle_gamma   90.00
#
_symmetry.space_group_name_H-M   'P 1'
#
loop_
_entity.id
_entity.type
_entity.pdbx_description
1 polymer ?
#
loop_
_entity_poly.entity_id
_entity_poly.type
_entity_poly.pdbx_seq_one_letter_code
_entity_poly.pdbx_strand_id
1 'polypeptide(L)'
;MDVALQWIKDSSNTNLLAGHIHSHCKFFGELIHEIPNHSTHEALLHVARSQYSFSWEDLDPIRRRVAWLRSLELVELWGHKLVVTDSGNDLLNLLELADQKEVNTPAQSAPTVSDIPITGPSSVVKERTTTTTLTQRREPIGYIPRGANRSGKGPLHGSFTALEGLRKTVSLLGDGATVEEFKSSTQRELGVNAGSFNSMMHSLRHLEFIELVAYNKYGPTELAYACLQPGKEADLVRFLHSKFSFIGELLNAARELASTSELLTIARSSYGFNGDANEIRTRIALLTDSGYLERFDKSRARITPRGVELLPELTLQNPSATPIRAKSTDDDDDGGHIAPRVDVEEVVHRLRKFGSDGSRSTEFEIAVADAFELLGFSTRHIGGSNDTDVYIEANLPADVRYSAVVDSKATSSSTVPESQINYEAIKRHRVKNSADYAAIIAVNFARSVSESAMANGITVITVEDLASLVTSHTSAPIPLPRLRDAFDSSKRNLEGLDDAHQEARNDLALAAALISILQTEAAEDDPEDRGSATIGNLRFALRSSNLPFRPSKDQIRACLNLLAHPSLAAVIKAPDDEHYALADSPYNIALRLRAIADLIDSTVAPDQD
;
A
#
# COMPACT_ATOMS: atom_id res chain seq x y z
N MET A 1 -20.15 4.44 34.76
CA MET A 1 -21.61 4.65 34.57
C MET A 1 -22.16 5.86 35.34
N ASP A 2 -21.38 6.53 36.18
CA ASP A 2 -21.86 7.57 37.12
C ASP A 2 -21.72 9.02 36.58
N VAL A 3 -20.61 9.34 35.88
CA VAL A 3 -20.28 10.71 35.44
C VAL A 3 -21.30 11.31 34.45
N ALA A 4 -21.79 10.51 33.49
CA ALA A 4 -22.75 11.00 32.48
C ALA A 4 -24.10 11.41 33.12
N LEU A 5 -24.55 10.70 34.14
CA LEU A 5 -25.79 11.02 34.86
C LEU A 5 -25.62 12.25 35.76
N GLN A 6 -24.44 12.45 36.34
CA GLN A 6 -24.11 13.64 37.12
C GLN A 6 -24.03 14.89 36.23
N TRP A 7 -23.42 14.77 35.05
CA TRP A 7 -23.36 15.86 34.07
C TRP A 7 -24.73 16.29 33.55
N ILE A 8 -25.62 15.32 33.25
CA ILE A 8 -26.99 15.64 32.80
C ILE A 8 -27.79 16.38 33.89
N LYS A 9 -27.51 16.12 35.18
CA LYS A 9 -28.20 16.78 36.30
C LYS A 9 -27.68 18.18 36.59
N ASP A 10 -26.40 18.43 36.32
CA ASP A 10 -25.77 19.73 36.48
C ASP A 10 -24.83 20.01 35.30
N SER A 11 -25.42 20.45 34.20
CA SER A 11 -24.71 20.78 32.96
C SER A 11 -23.91 22.08 33.06
N SER A 12 -23.91 22.75 34.21
CA SER A 12 -23.13 23.96 34.45
C SER A 12 -21.73 23.67 35.03
N ASN A 13 -21.50 22.46 35.54
CA ASN A 13 -20.23 22.05 36.13
C ASN A 13 -19.18 21.61 35.09
N THR A 14 -18.72 22.54 34.25
CA THR A 14 -17.82 22.27 33.11
C THR A 14 -16.55 21.48 33.52
N ASN A 15 -16.09 21.65 34.76
CA ASN A 15 -14.95 20.93 35.33
C ASN A 15 -15.18 19.41 35.42
N LEU A 16 -16.38 18.95 35.75
CA LEU A 16 -16.71 17.53 35.81
C LEU A 16 -16.60 16.86 34.43
N LEU A 17 -17.11 17.51 33.39
CA LEU A 17 -16.98 17.01 32.01
C LEU A 17 -15.54 17.10 31.52
N ALA A 18 -14.84 18.22 31.77
CA ALA A 18 -13.45 18.41 31.36
C ALA A 18 -12.51 17.37 32.00
N GLY A 19 -12.67 17.09 33.30
CA GLY A 19 -11.90 16.06 34.00
C GLY A 19 -12.17 14.66 33.45
N HIS A 20 -13.43 14.35 33.10
CA HIS A 20 -13.76 13.08 32.45
C HIS A 20 -13.13 12.94 31.06
N ILE A 21 -13.13 14.00 30.26
CA ILE A 21 -12.47 14.01 28.96
C ILE A 21 -10.96 13.84 29.16
N HIS A 22 -10.34 14.57 30.08
CA HIS A 22 -8.92 14.45 30.37
C HIS A 22 -8.49 13.02 30.73
N SER A 23 -9.26 12.32 31.57
CA SER A 23 -8.94 10.95 31.96
C SER A 23 -9.10 9.90 30.84
N HIS A 24 -9.68 10.27 29.70
CA HIS A 24 -9.94 9.36 28.56
C HIS A 24 -9.34 9.84 27.24
N CYS A 25 -8.89 11.10 27.17
CA CYS A 25 -8.32 11.70 25.98
C CYS A 25 -6.94 12.27 26.29
N LYS A 26 -5.92 11.69 25.65
CA LYS A 26 -4.55 12.15 25.81
C LYS A 26 -4.37 13.60 25.34
N PHE A 27 -3.50 14.34 26.01
CA PHE A 27 -3.10 15.71 25.70
C PHE A 27 -4.29 16.67 25.71
N PHE A 28 -5.04 16.67 26.82
CA PHE A 28 -6.21 17.54 26.99
C PHE A 28 -5.94 18.57 28.10
N GLY A 29 -5.68 18.12 29.33
CA GLY A 29 -5.21 18.99 30.41
C GLY A 29 -3.81 19.55 30.13
N GLU A 30 -2.94 18.71 29.55
CA GLU A 30 -1.60 19.11 29.10
C GLU A 30 -1.66 20.23 28.07
N LEU A 31 -2.67 20.22 27.19
CA LEU A 31 -2.85 21.28 26.19
C LEU A 31 -3.17 22.61 26.89
N ILE A 32 -4.02 22.62 27.91
CA ILE A 32 -4.30 23.82 28.72
C ILE A 32 -3.02 24.31 29.40
N HIS A 33 -2.23 23.38 29.95
CA HIS A 33 -0.96 23.68 30.63
C HIS A 33 0.08 24.35 29.72
N GLU A 34 0.14 23.95 28.44
CA GLU A 34 1.16 24.43 27.49
C GLU A 34 0.80 25.77 26.81
N ILE A 35 -0.49 26.15 26.74
CA ILE A 35 -0.95 27.38 26.08
C ILE A 35 -0.21 28.67 26.54
N PRO A 36 0.07 28.88 27.85
CA PRO A 36 0.78 30.08 28.31
C PRO A 36 2.16 30.27 27.67
N ASN A 37 2.86 29.17 27.37
CA ASN A 37 4.18 29.18 26.71
C ASN A 37 4.06 29.05 25.19
N HIS A 38 2.95 28.49 24.70
CA HIS A 38 2.72 28.13 23.30
C HIS A 38 1.32 28.57 22.85
N SER A 39 1.19 29.83 22.46
CA SER A 39 -0.12 30.44 22.20
C SER A 39 -0.73 30.12 20.82
N THR A 40 -0.11 29.33 19.95
CA THR A 40 -0.64 29.01 18.60
C THR A 40 -0.84 27.52 18.40
N HIS A 41 -1.73 27.14 17.48
CA HIS A 41 -2.04 25.74 17.21
C HIS A 41 -0.81 25.00 16.65
N GLU A 42 0.00 25.67 15.83
CA GLU A 42 1.24 25.13 15.26
C GLU A 42 2.29 24.88 16.34
N ALA A 43 2.43 25.80 17.29
CA ALA A 43 3.36 25.65 18.41
C ALA A 43 2.93 24.49 19.33
N LEU A 44 1.63 24.38 19.63
CA LEU A 44 1.09 23.28 20.43
C LEU A 44 1.22 21.93 19.72
N LEU A 45 1.06 21.88 18.39
CA LEU A 45 1.33 20.67 17.60
C LEU A 45 2.81 20.27 17.69
N HIS A 46 3.72 21.25 17.62
CA HIS A 46 5.14 21.00 17.78
C HIS A 46 5.46 20.43 19.17
N VAL A 47 4.91 21.01 20.24
CA VAL A 47 5.07 20.52 21.63
C VAL A 47 4.50 19.12 21.80
N ALA A 48 3.32 18.85 21.26
CA ALA A 48 2.73 17.51 21.28
C ALA A 48 3.69 16.47 20.66
N ARG A 49 4.37 16.82 19.57
CA ARG A 49 5.36 15.94 18.93
C ARG A 49 6.64 15.81 19.75
N SER A 50 7.23 16.93 20.14
CA SER A 50 8.59 16.96 20.69
C SER A 50 8.67 16.62 22.17
N GLN A 51 7.64 16.97 22.95
CA GLN A 51 7.64 16.79 24.40
C GLN A 51 6.71 15.67 24.85
N TYR A 52 5.66 15.37 24.07
CA TYR A 52 4.66 14.34 24.41
C TYR A 52 4.59 13.17 23.41
N SER A 53 5.52 13.10 22.45
CA SER A 53 5.72 11.96 21.54
C SER A 53 4.48 11.55 20.69
N PHE A 54 3.63 12.52 20.35
CA PHE A 54 2.51 12.33 19.42
C PHE A 54 2.97 12.36 17.96
N SER A 55 2.42 11.47 17.13
CA SER A 55 2.70 11.38 15.69
C SER A 55 1.71 12.18 14.81
N TRP A 56 1.10 13.25 15.35
CA TRP A 56 0.11 14.02 14.62
C TRP A 56 0.76 14.86 13.54
N GLU A 57 0.39 14.69 12.28
CA GLU A 57 0.99 15.41 11.14
C GLU A 57 0.27 16.72 10.79
N ASP A 58 -1.03 16.78 11.05
CA ASP A 58 -1.88 17.94 10.80
C ASP A 58 -2.33 18.64 12.10
N LEU A 59 -3.00 19.79 11.95
CA LEU A 59 -3.49 20.61 13.06
C LEU A 59 -4.85 20.15 13.62
N ASP A 60 -5.54 19.20 12.99
CA ASP A 60 -6.91 18.81 13.35
C ASP A 60 -7.03 18.26 14.79
N PRO A 61 -6.12 17.39 15.28
CA PRO A 61 -6.14 16.92 16.67
C PRO A 61 -6.04 18.05 17.70
N ILE A 62 -5.27 19.09 17.42
CA ILE A 62 -5.13 20.27 18.27
C ILE A 62 -6.40 21.13 18.17
N ARG A 63 -6.86 21.42 16.95
CA ARG A 63 -8.06 22.24 16.69
C ARG A 63 -9.31 21.66 17.35
N ARG A 64 -9.52 20.34 17.29
CA ARG A 64 -10.66 19.67 17.94
C ARG A 64 -10.64 19.81 19.46
N ARG A 65 -9.48 19.61 20.08
CA ARG A 65 -9.32 19.76 21.53
C ARG A 65 -9.52 21.20 21.97
N VAL A 66 -8.90 22.15 21.25
CA VAL A 66 -9.12 23.58 21.47
C VAL A 66 -10.59 23.94 21.32
N ALA A 67 -11.30 23.40 20.32
CA ALA A 67 -12.72 23.63 20.16
C ALA A 67 -13.52 23.14 21.38
N TRP A 68 -13.22 21.95 21.92
CA TRP A 68 -13.84 21.45 23.15
C TRP A 68 -13.53 22.34 24.36
N LEU A 69 -12.27 22.73 24.55
CA LEU A 69 -11.85 23.60 25.66
C LEU A 69 -12.52 24.98 25.59
N ARG A 70 -12.70 25.52 24.39
CA ARG A 70 -13.45 26.76 24.17
C ARG A 70 -14.93 26.61 24.48
N SER A 71 -15.54 25.49 24.07
CA SER A 71 -16.94 25.19 24.42
C SER A 71 -17.17 25.01 25.91
N LEU A 72 -16.12 24.66 26.67
CA LEU A 72 -16.14 24.54 28.12
C LEU A 72 -15.68 25.83 28.85
N GLU A 73 -15.42 26.91 28.09
CA GLU A 73 -14.96 28.20 28.61
C GLU A 73 -13.62 28.14 29.38
N LEU A 74 -12.80 27.12 29.10
CA LEU A 74 -11.48 26.91 29.73
C LEU A 74 -10.35 27.62 28.97
N VAL A 75 -10.57 27.89 27.69
CA VAL A 75 -9.62 28.55 26.79
C VAL A 75 -10.38 29.53 25.90
N GLU A 76 -9.77 30.67 25.59
CA GLU A 76 -10.25 31.67 24.66
C GLU A 76 -9.31 31.85 23.46
N LEU A 77 -9.84 32.41 22.38
CA LEU A 77 -9.09 32.75 21.19
C LEU A 77 -9.09 34.27 21.00
N TRP A 78 -7.96 34.91 21.25
CA TRP A 78 -7.74 36.35 21.07
C TRP A 78 -7.01 36.57 19.73
N GLY A 79 -7.79 36.76 18.67
CA GLY A 79 -7.27 36.80 17.29
C GLY A 79 -6.73 35.43 16.87
N HIS A 80 -5.41 35.29 16.75
CA HIS A 80 -4.74 34.03 16.44
C HIS A 80 -4.08 33.36 17.66
N LYS A 81 -4.20 33.97 18.85
CA LYS A 81 -3.56 33.47 20.07
C LYS A 81 -4.57 32.80 20.99
N LEU A 82 -4.18 31.66 21.55
CA LEU A 82 -4.90 30.95 22.59
C LEU A 82 -4.51 31.52 23.96
N VAL A 83 -5.50 31.69 24.82
CA VAL A 83 -5.35 32.22 26.18
C VAL A 83 -6.15 31.34 27.14
N VAL A 84 -5.55 30.91 28.24
CA VAL A 84 -6.23 30.13 29.28
C VAL A 84 -7.08 31.08 30.14
N THR A 85 -8.33 30.71 30.42
CA THR A 85 -9.22 31.49 31.29
C THR A 85 -8.95 31.20 32.77
N ASP A 86 -9.51 31.99 33.68
CA ASP A 86 -9.43 31.71 35.12
C ASP A 86 -9.99 30.32 35.46
N SER A 87 -11.10 29.94 34.82
CA SER A 87 -11.70 28.59 34.95
C SER A 87 -10.76 27.48 34.44
N GLY A 88 -10.04 27.74 33.35
CA GLY A 88 -9.01 26.82 32.84
C GLY A 88 -7.85 26.62 33.83
N ASN A 89 -7.39 27.71 34.46
CA ASN A 89 -6.35 27.65 35.50
C ASN A 89 -6.83 26.95 36.77
N ASP A 90 -8.08 27.19 37.19
CA ASP A 90 -8.70 26.53 38.33
C ASP A 90 -8.80 25.02 38.10
N LEU A 91 -9.20 24.59 36.89
CA LEU A 91 -9.24 23.19 36.51
C LEU A 91 -7.86 22.55 36.52
N LEU A 92 -6.82 23.23 36.01
CA LEU A 92 -5.46 22.70 35.98
C LEU A 92 -4.94 22.30 37.37
N ASN A 93 -5.34 23.02 38.42
CA ASN A 93 -4.98 22.69 39.81
C ASN A 93 -5.64 21.39 40.33
N LEU A 94 -6.65 20.89 39.62
CA LEU A 94 -7.41 19.68 39.96
C LEU A 94 -7.03 18.48 39.10
N LEU A 95 -6.28 18.69 38.00
CA LEU A 95 -5.90 17.62 37.08
C LEU A 95 -4.52 17.04 37.44
N GLU A 96 -4.41 15.72 37.33
CA GLU A 96 -3.12 15.03 37.36
C GLU A 96 -2.57 15.00 35.94
N LEU A 97 -1.64 15.90 35.63
CA LEU A 97 -1.04 16.01 34.30
C LEU A 97 0.07 14.98 34.11
N ALA A 98 0.19 14.44 32.89
CA ALA A 98 1.30 13.56 32.55
C ALA A 98 2.64 14.34 32.58
N ASP A 99 3.61 13.89 33.38
CA ASP A 99 4.96 14.45 33.38
C ASP A 99 5.66 14.13 32.05
N GLN A 100 6.34 15.11 31.46
CA GLN A 100 7.15 14.97 30.24
C GLN A 100 8.18 13.82 30.34
N LYS A 101 8.60 13.47 31.57
CA LYS A 101 9.47 12.30 31.84
C LYS A 101 8.71 10.97 31.91
N GLU A 102 7.46 10.96 32.37
CA GLU A 102 6.61 9.76 32.42
C GLU A 102 6.12 9.35 31.03
N VAL A 103 5.92 10.28 30.11
CA VAL A 103 5.57 9.97 28.70
C VAL A 103 6.69 9.18 27.99
N ASN A 104 7.93 9.31 28.46
CA ASN A 104 9.10 8.57 27.98
C ASN A 104 9.47 7.36 28.87
N THR A 105 8.75 7.12 29.97
CA THR A 105 9.01 6.04 30.91
C THR A 105 7.85 5.03 30.83
N PRO A 106 8.12 3.73 30.65
CA PRO A 106 7.06 2.74 30.41
C PRO A 106 6.01 2.77 31.52
N ALA A 107 4.76 3.05 31.15
CA ALA A 107 3.63 2.91 32.03
C ALA A 107 3.52 1.44 32.46
N GLN A 108 3.80 1.16 33.73
CA GLN A 108 3.50 -0.12 34.36
C GLN A 108 1.98 -0.31 34.39
N SER A 109 1.43 -0.86 33.31
CA SER A 109 0.09 -1.41 33.30
C SER A 109 0.17 -2.83 33.85
N ALA A 110 -0.45 -3.02 35.02
CA ALA A 110 -0.88 -4.22 35.76
C ALA A 110 -0.42 -5.64 35.30
N PRO A 111 -0.17 -6.55 36.27
CA PRO A 111 0.56 -7.80 36.07
C PRO A 111 -0.30 -8.89 35.45
N THR A 112 0.26 -9.67 34.50
CA THR A 112 0.12 -11.16 34.41
C THR A 112 0.80 -11.76 33.18
N VAL A 113 2.14 -11.62 33.04
CA VAL A 113 3.00 -12.59 32.30
C VAL A 113 4.43 -12.64 32.90
N SER A 114 4.79 -11.66 33.73
CA SER A 114 6.19 -11.36 34.10
C SER A 114 6.95 -12.43 34.90
N ASP A 115 6.29 -13.45 35.47
CA ASP A 115 6.94 -14.39 36.41
C ASP A 115 7.07 -15.84 35.90
N ILE A 116 6.61 -16.17 34.68
CA ILE A 116 6.77 -17.53 34.15
C ILE A 116 8.17 -17.65 33.53
N PRO A 117 9.14 -18.39 34.07
CA PRO A 117 10.46 -18.50 33.48
C PRO A 117 10.38 -19.04 32.04
N ILE A 118 11.20 -18.51 31.13
CA ILE A 118 11.32 -19.05 29.76
C ILE A 118 11.93 -20.44 29.87
N THR A 119 11.10 -21.48 29.76
CA THR A 119 11.58 -22.86 29.71
C THR A 119 12.17 -23.15 28.33
N GLY A 120 13.22 -23.98 28.28
CA GLY A 120 13.78 -24.46 27.01
C GLY A 120 12.75 -25.19 26.13
N PRO A 121 13.01 -25.35 24.83
CA PRO A 121 11.99 -25.82 23.90
C PRO A 121 11.55 -27.25 24.19
N SER A 122 10.25 -27.52 24.10
CA SER A 122 9.69 -28.87 24.19
C SER A 122 10.22 -29.78 23.08
N SER A 123 10.16 -31.10 23.29
CA SER A 123 10.61 -32.09 22.30
C SER A 123 9.90 -31.90 20.95
N VAL A 124 8.59 -31.69 20.98
CA VAL A 124 7.74 -31.50 19.78
C VAL A 124 8.18 -30.25 18.99
N VAL A 125 8.47 -29.14 19.67
CA VAL A 125 8.95 -27.91 19.01
C VAL A 125 10.38 -28.07 18.51
N LYS A 126 11.26 -28.75 19.25
CA LYS A 126 12.63 -29.06 18.80
C LYS A 126 12.61 -29.83 17.47
N GLU A 127 11.78 -30.86 17.36
CA GLU A 127 11.65 -31.65 16.12
C GLU A 127 11.15 -30.84 14.91
N ARG A 128 10.41 -29.74 15.15
CA ARG A 128 9.86 -28.86 14.10
C ARG A 128 10.71 -27.62 13.84
N THR A 129 11.80 -27.42 14.57
CA THR A 129 12.69 -26.25 14.44
C THR A 129 14.06 -26.58 13.85
N THR A 130 14.43 -27.87 13.72
CA THR A 130 15.79 -28.31 13.34
C THR A 130 16.16 -28.21 11.86
N THR A 131 15.23 -27.89 10.94
CA THR A 131 15.43 -28.21 9.51
C THR A 131 15.08 -27.08 8.52
N THR A 132 14.78 -25.87 8.97
CA THR A 132 14.38 -24.79 8.06
C THR A 132 15.55 -23.89 7.65
N THR A 133 15.86 -23.84 6.35
CA THR A 133 16.65 -22.76 5.78
C THR A 133 15.92 -21.44 6.03
N LEU A 134 16.50 -20.52 6.81
CA LEU A 134 15.81 -19.31 7.28
C LEU A 134 15.20 -18.46 6.16
N THR A 135 15.81 -18.45 4.96
CA THR A 135 15.34 -17.73 3.77
C THR A 135 14.16 -18.38 3.05
N GLN A 136 13.82 -19.64 3.37
CA GLN A 136 12.69 -20.37 2.78
C GLN A 136 11.43 -20.36 3.69
N ARG A 137 11.47 -19.60 4.80
CA ARG A 137 10.33 -19.46 5.69
C ARG A 137 9.18 -18.74 4.99
N ARG A 138 7.95 -19.14 5.32
CA ARG A 138 6.74 -18.61 4.69
C ARG A 138 6.48 -17.18 5.16
N GLU A 139 6.00 -16.32 4.26
CA GLU A 139 5.61 -14.96 4.64
C GLU A 139 4.19 -14.89 5.23
N PRO A 140 3.14 -15.45 4.62
CA PRO A 140 1.80 -15.31 5.18
C PRO A 140 1.57 -16.27 6.36
N ILE A 141 1.17 -15.73 7.51
CA ILE A 141 0.64 -16.52 8.64
C ILE A 141 -0.80 -16.96 8.35
N GLY A 142 -1.55 -16.10 7.66
CA GLY A 142 -2.95 -16.33 7.31
C GLY A 142 -3.94 -15.77 8.32
N TYR A 143 -5.20 -16.20 8.20
CA TYR A 143 -6.32 -15.67 8.94
C TYR A 143 -6.45 -16.28 10.34
N ILE A 144 -6.37 -15.43 11.36
CA ILE A 144 -6.65 -15.78 12.76
C ILE A 144 -7.95 -15.08 13.18
N PRO A 145 -9.00 -15.82 13.59
CA PRO A 145 -10.27 -15.24 13.99
C PRO A 145 -10.15 -14.49 15.32
N ARG A 146 -10.69 -13.26 15.39
CA ARG A 146 -10.60 -12.35 16.56
C ARG A 146 -11.95 -11.95 17.16
N GLY A 147 -13.03 -12.67 16.81
CA GLY A 147 -14.40 -12.29 17.17
C GLY A 147 -14.98 -11.23 16.24
N ALA A 148 -16.30 -11.06 16.27
CA ALA A 148 -16.99 -10.05 15.47
C ALA A 148 -16.62 -8.63 15.94
N ASN A 149 -16.29 -7.75 14.99
CA ASN A 149 -16.26 -6.31 15.22
C ASN A 149 -17.61 -5.84 15.77
N ARG A 150 -17.57 -4.79 16.61
CA ARG A 150 -18.66 -4.19 17.42
C ARG A 150 -19.96 -3.78 16.69
N SER A 151 -20.21 -4.22 15.45
CA SER A 151 -21.43 -3.92 14.68
C SER A 151 -22.60 -4.90 14.91
N GLY A 152 -22.37 -6.05 15.56
CA GLY A 152 -23.42 -7.01 15.88
C GLY A 152 -24.05 -6.75 17.26
N LYS A 153 -25.33 -6.32 17.28
CA LYS A 153 -26.15 -6.24 18.50
C LYS A 153 -26.35 -7.66 19.08
N GLY A 154 -25.47 -8.08 20.00
CA GLY A 154 -25.63 -9.30 20.78
C GLY A 154 -24.83 -9.25 22.09
N PRO A 155 -25.31 -9.80 23.22
CA PRO A 155 -24.76 -9.48 24.55
C PRO A 155 -23.45 -10.21 24.93
N LEU A 156 -22.82 -10.99 24.04
CA LEU A 156 -21.84 -12.01 24.44
C LEU A 156 -20.55 -12.11 23.59
N HIS A 157 -20.35 -11.26 22.58
CA HIS A 157 -19.16 -11.36 21.72
C HIS A 157 -18.10 -10.33 22.11
N GLY A 158 -17.23 -10.71 23.05
CA GLY A 158 -15.97 -10.00 23.30
C GLY A 158 -15.04 -10.12 22.09
N SER A 159 -14.28 -9.07 21.80
CA SER A 159 -13.15 -9.15 20.86
C SER A 159 -12.05 -9.98 21.51
N PHE A 160 -11.58 -11.01 20.81
CA PHE A 160 -10.44 -11.82 21.24
C PHE A 160 -9.14 -11.19 20.74
N THR A 161 -8.09 -11.31 21.52
CA THR A 161 -6.72 -11.09 21.02
C THR A 161 -6.36 -12.16 19.97
N ALA A 162 -5.24 -11.99 19.25
CA ALA A 162 -4.84 -12.95 18.23
C ALA A 162 -4.53 -14.33 18.86
N LEU A 163 -3.82 -14.36 19.99
CA LEU A 163 -3.49 -15.60 20.67
C LEU A 163 -4.73 -16.27 21.30
N GLU A 164 -5.61 -15.51 21.94
CA GLU A 164 -6.87 -16.05 22.49
C GLU A 164 -7.78 -16.59 21.41
N GLY A 165 -7.87 -15.89 20.27
CA GLY A 165 -8.61 -16.34 19.10
C GLY A 165 -8.11 -17.70 18.63
N LEU A 166 -6.78 -17.84 18.47
CA LEU A 166 -6.14 -19.08 18.05
C LEU A 166 -6.37 -20.23 19.05
N ARG A 167 -6.18 -19.96 20.34
CA ARG A 167 -6.48 -20.91 21.44
C ARG A 167 -7.93 -21.37 21.40
N LYS A 168 -8.85 -20.41 21.30
CA LYS A 168 -10.28 -20.69 21.28
C LYS A 168 -10.64 -21.52 20.07
N THR A 169 -10.17 -21.14 18.87
CA THR A 169 -10.40 -21.89 17.64
C THR A 169 -9.96 -23.34 17.75
N VAL A 170 -8.74 -23.60 18.23
CA VAL A 170 -8.25 -24.98 18.40
C VAL A 170 -9.04 -25.73 19.46
N SER A 171 -9.42 -25.09 20.58
CA SER A 171 -10.22 -25.71 21.64
C SER A 171 -11.60 -26.20 21.16
N LEU A 172 -12.18 -25.55 20.14
CA LEU A 172 -13.49 -25.92 19.59
C LEU A 172 -13.48 -27.25 18.83
N LEU A 173 -12.31 -27.78 18.48
CA LEU A 173 -12.19 -29.10 17.86
C LEU A 173 -12.34 -30.24 18.86
N GLY A 174 -12.06 -30.00 20.15
CA GLY A 174 -12.08 -31.03 21.19
C GLY A 174 -11.25 -32.26 20.81
N ASP A 175 -11.80 -33.45 21.03
CA ASP A 175 -11.19 -34.74 20.64
C ASP A 175 -11.39 -35.08 19.15
N GLY A 176 -12.02 -34.20 18.37
CA GLY A 176 -12.25 -34.35 16.94
C GLY A 176 -13.64 -33.90 16.49
N ALA A 177 -13.69 -32.92 15.59
CA ALA A 177 -14.94 -32.39 15.03
C ALA A 177 -14.98 -32.50 13.51
N THR A 178 -16.17 -32.72 12.95
CA THR A 178 -16.40 -32.63 11.50
C THR A 178 -16.30 -31.19 11.01
N VAL A 179 -16.15 -31.00 9.69
CA VAL A 179 -16.07 -29.68 9.07
C VAL A 179 -17.33 -28.85 9.39
N GLU A 180 -18.51 -29.44 9.28
CA GLU A 180 -19.78 -28.80 9.61
C GLU A 180 -19.88 -28.45 11.10
N GLU A 181 -19.57 -29.37 12.01
CA GLU A 181 -19.60 -29.11 13.47
C GLU A 181 -18.65 -27.98 13.85
N PHE A 182 -17.45 -27.97 13.26
CA PHE A 182 -16.45 -26.95 13.52
C PHE A 182 -16.85 -25.60 12.94
N LYS A 183 -17.46 -25.57 11.75
CA LYS A 183 -18.03 -24.36 11.14
C LYS A 183 -19.15 -23.77 11.99
N SER A 184 -20.07 -24.60 12.48
CA SER A 184 -21.14 -24.14 13.37
C SER A 184 -20.61 -23.61 14.69
N SER A 185 -19.61 -24.28 15.28
CA SER A 185 -19.03 -23.88 16.57
C SER A 185 -18.23 -22.58 16.46
N THR A 186 -17.43 -22.43 15.40
CA THR A 186 -16.65 -21.20 15.13
C THR A 186 -17.53 -20.02 14.74
N GLN A 187 -18.61 -20.25 13.98
CA GLN A 187 -19.61 -19.22 13.72
C GLN A 187 -20.29 -18.75 15.02
N ARG A 188 -20.69 -19.70 15.89
CA ARG A 188 -21.39 -19.41 17.14
C ARG A 188 -20.52 -18.70 18.17
N GLU A 189 -19.26 -19.12 18.32
CA GLU A 189 -18.39 -18.65 19.41
C GLU A 189 -17.42 -17.55 19.01
N LEU A 190 -17.07 -17.46 17.72
CA LEU A 190 -16.11 -16.50 17.18
C LEU A 190 -16.69 -15.60 16.08
N GLY A 191 -17.95 -15.81 15.67
CA GLY A 191 -18.58 -15.00 14.62
C GLY A 191 -17.98 -15.21 13.22
N VAL A 192 -17.28 -16.33 12.99
CA VAL A 192 -16.64 -16.62 11.71
C VAL A 192 -17.71 -16.90 10.66
N ASN A 193 -17.75 -16.10 9.60
CA ASN A 193 -18.68 -16.29 8.49
C ASN A 193 -18.24 -17.44 7.57
N ALA A 194 -19.13 -17.90 6.69
CA ALA A 194 -18.88 -19.04 5.81
C ALA A 194 -17.69 -18.85 4.85
N GLY A 195 -17.43 -17.61 4.40
CA GLY A 195 -16.30 -17.29 3.52
C GLY A 195 -14.97 -17.32 4.28
N SER A 196 -14.92 -16.79 5.50
CA SER A 196 -13.73 -16.75 6.35
C SER A 196 -13.37 -18.10 6.97
N PHE A 197 -14.33 -19.04 7.07
CA PHE A 197 -14.09 -20.36 7.63
C PHE A 197 -13.06 -21.17 6.83
N ASN A 198 -13.11 -21.11 5.49
CA ASN A 198 -12.14 -21.82 4.66
C ASN A 198 -10.72 -21.25 4.85
N SER A 199 -10.58 -19.93 4.87
CA SER A 199 -9.29 -19.26 5.13
C SER A 199 -8.74 -19.60 6.51
N MET A 200 -9.59 -19.66 7.54
CA MET A 200 -9.22 -20.12 8.88
C MET A 200 -8.71 -21.58 8.85
N MET A 201 -9.43 -22.48 8.18
CA MET A 201 -9.03 -23.89 8.04
C MET A 201 -7.67 -24.04 7.34
N HIS A 202 -7.43 -23.29 6.25
CA HIS A 202 -6.14 -23.28 5.58
C HIS A 202 -5.02 -22.79 6.50
N SER A 203 -5.28 -21.74 7.28
CA SER A 203 -4.30 -21.16 8.21
C SER A 203 -3.94 -22.13 9.33
N LEU A 204 -4.93 -22.80 9.94
CA LEU A 204 -4.69 -23.80 10.98
C LEU A 204 -3.89 -25.01 10.49
N ARG A 205 -4.14 -25.47 9.26
CA ARG A 205 -3.34 -26.53 8.62
C ARG A 205 -1.92 -26.05 8.33
N HIS A 206 -1.75 -24.83 7.84
CA HIS A 206 -0.44 -24.24 7.63
C HIS A 206 0.32 -23.99 8.93
N LEU A 207 -0.37 -23.77 10.05
CA LEU A 207 0.22 -23.73 11.38
C LEU A 207 0.53 -25.13 11.94
N GLU A 208 0.16 -26.21 11.24
CA GLU A 208 0.25 -27.59 11.75
C GLU A 208 -0.47 -27.79 13.09
N PHE A 209 -1.49 -26.97 13.40
CA PHE A 209 -2.22 -27.06 14.66
C PHE A 209 -3.41 -28.00 14.59
N ILE A 210 -3.81 -28.42 13.40
CA ILE A 210 -4.90 -29.37 13.20
C ILE A 210 -4.50 -30.48 12.24
N GLU A 211 -5.01 -31.68 12.48
CA GLU A 211 -4.81 -32.85 11.63
C GLU A 211 -6.09 -33.67 11.52
N LEU A 212 -6.12 -34.61 10.57
CA LEU A 212 -7.22 -35.53 10.41
C LEU A 212 -7.08 -36.68 11.43
N VAL A 213 -7.96 -36.72 12.43
CA VAL A 213 -7.92 -37.71 13.53
C VAL A 213 -8.84 -38.91 13.28
N ALA A 214 -9.85 -38.75 12.42
CA ALA A 214 -10.74 -39.82 11.97
C ALA A 214 -11.36 -39.47 10.60
N TYR A 215 -12.14 -40.39 10.03
CA TYR A 215 -12.83 -40.14 8.76
C TYR A 215 -13.69 -38.86 8.86
N ASN A 216 -13.31 -37.85 8.08
CA ASN A 216 -13.95 -36.52 8.06
C ASN A 216 -13.94 -35.76 9.41
N LYS A 217 -12.99 -36.02 10.31
CA LYS A 217 -12.85 -35.27 11.57
C LYS A 217 -11.46 -34.69 11.75
N TYR A 218 -11.40 -33.43 12.15
CA TYR A 218 -10.17 -32.73 12.49
C TYR A 218 -10.02 -32.60 14.01
N GLY A 219 -8.81 -32.77 14.50
CA GLY A 219 -8.46 -32.58 15.92
C GLY A 219 -7.16 -31.78 16.07
N PRO A 220 -6.88 -31.25 17.28
CA PRO A 220 -5.62 -30.57 17.57
C PRO A 220 -4.42 -31.52 17.50
N THR A 221 -3.29 -31.05 16.94
CA THR A 221 -2.03 -31.80 16.94
C THR A 221 -1.30 -31.70 18.28
N GLU A 222 -0.32 -32.58 18.53
CA GLU A 222 0.60 -32.44 19.67
C GLU A 222 1.33 -31.08 19.69
N LEU A 223 1.64 -30.53 18.51
CA LEU A 223 2.24 -29.21 18.37
C LEU A 223 1.30 -28.10 18.84
N ALA A 224 0.00 -28.21 18.56
CA ALA A 224 -0.98 -27.25 19.06
C ALA A 224 -0.99 -27.22 20.59
N TYR A 225 -0.93 -28.37 21.25
CA TYR A 225 -0.81 -28.44 22.71
C TYR A 225 0.51 -27.88 23.23
N ALA A 226 1.62 -28.15 22.53
CA ALA A 226 2.94 -27.65 22.90
C ALA A 226 3.06 -26.11 22.79
N CYS A 227 2.33 -25.48 21.86
CA CYS A 227 2.44 -24.04 21.58
C CYS A 227 1.30 -23.21 22.22
N LEU A 228 0.08 -23.72 22.29
CA LEU A 228 -1.10 -22.91 22.62
C LEU A 228 -1.54 -22.99 24.08
N GLN A 229 -0.94 -23.84 24.91
CA GLN A 229 -1.27 -23.86 26.34
C GLN A 229 -0.77 -22.58 27.05
N PRO A 230 -1.49 -22.08 28.09
CA PRO A 230 -0.98 -20.99 28.93
C PRO A 230 0.39 -21.31 29.50
N GLY A 231 1.34 -20.38 29.41
CA GLY A 231 2.73 -20.57 29.84
C GLY A 231 3.64 -21.23 28.80
N LYS A 232 3.13 -21.56 27.60
CA LYS A 232 3.89 -22.11 26.47
C LYS A 232 4.16 -21.12 25.34
N GLU A 233 4.00 -19.82 25.60
CA GLU A 233 4.14 -18.76 24.62
C GLU A 233 5.55 -18.71 24.00
N ALA A 234 6.59 -19.12 24.75
CA ALA A 234 7.95 -19.24 24.21
C ALA A 234 8.04 -20.29 23.09
N ASP A 235 7.38 -21.43 23.27
CA ASP A 235 7.34 -22.51 22.29
C ASP A 235 6.54 -22.11 21.03
N LEU A 236 5.46 -21.34 21.21
CA LEU A 236 4.76 -20.72 20.09
C LEU A 236 5.69 -19.80 19.28
N VAL A 237 6.41 -18.88 19.94
CA VAL A 237 7.30 -17.95 19.23
C VAL A 237 8.46 -18.67 18.54
N ARG A 238 9.06 -19.68 19.17
CA ARG A 238 10.10 -20.52 18.56
C ARG A 238 9.59 -21.23 17.30
N PHE A 239 8.39 -21.82 17.37
CA PHE A 239 7.76 -22.47 16.23
C PHE A 239 7.39 -21.47 15.12
N LEU A 240 6.78 -20.34 15.47
CA LEU A 240 6.46 -19.30 14.48
C LEU A 240 7.72 -18.80 13.79
N HIS A 241 8.81 -18.58 14.54
CA HIS A 241 10.09 -18.17 13.97
C HIS A 241 10.72 -19.23 13.07
N SER A 242 10.57 -20.52 13.36
CA SER A 242 11.11 -21.57 12.48
C SER A 242 10.35 -21.70 11.16
N LYS A 243 9.09 -21.28 11.12
CA LYS A 243 8.19 -21.50 9.99
C LYS A 243 7.90 -20.26 9.17
N PHE A 244 7.79 -19.10 9.82
CA PHE A 244 7.42 -17.83 9.20
C PHE A 244 8.56 -16.83 9.25
N SER A 245 8.71 -16.08 8.17
CA SER A 245 9.74 -15.05 8.07
C SER A 245 9.39 -13.86 8.97
N PHE A 246 10.44 -13.17 9.43
CA PHE A 246 10.36 -11.90 10.15
C PHE A 246 9.63 -11.98 11.51
N ILE A 247 9.97 -12.97 12.34
CA ILE A 247 9.43 -13.12 13.72
C ILE A 247 10.48 -12.66 14.73
N GLY A 248 11.59 -13.40 14.85
CA GLY A 248 12.72 -13.01 15.70
C GLY A 248 13.40 -11.75 15.18
N GLU A 249 13.43 -11.56 13.86
CA GLU A 249 13.93 -10.35 13.22
C GLU A 249 13.08 -9.12 13.58
N LEU A 250 11.75 -9.29 13.70
CA LEU A 250 10.84 -8.25 14.15
C LEU A 250 11.10 -7.88 15.61
N LEU A 251 11.31 -8.87 16.49
CA LEU A 251 11.70 -8.61 17.88
C LEU A 251 13.01 -7.81 17.94
N ASN A 252 14.00 -8.18 17.13
CA ASN A 252 15.27 -7.47 17.07
C ASN A 252 15.14 -6.05 16.50
N ALA A 253 14.29 -5.85 15.49
CA ALA A 253 14.02 -4.54 14.88
C ALA A 253 13.25 -3.61 15.84
N ALA A 254 12.38 -4.17 16.68
CA ALA A 254 11.62 -3.44 17.70
C ALA A 254 12.39 -3.29 19.04
N ARG A 255 13.73 -3.31 19.03
CA ARG A 255 14.54 -3.00 20.22
C ARG A 255 14.22 -1.61 20.76
N GLU A 256 14.10 -0.66 19.84
CA GLU A 256 13.55 0.66 20.08
C GLU A 256 12.07 0.70 19.67
N LEU A 257 11.39 1.78 20.06
CA LEU A 257 10.00 2.00 19.67
C LEU A 257 9.89 2.09 18.14
N ALA A 258 9.23 1.12 17.52
CA ALA A 258 9.12 1.02 16.07
C ALA A 258 7.66 1.00 15.62
N SER A 259 7.34 1.75 14.56
CA SER A 259 6.03 1.73 13.93
C SER A 259 5.84 0.51 13.02
N THR A 260 4.59 0.15 12.73
CA THR A 260 4.24 -0.92 11.78
C THR A 260 4.84 -0.64 10.40
N SER A 261 4.90 0.63 9.99
CA SER A 261 5.49 1.05 8.71
C SER A 261 7.01 0.87 8.70
N GLU A 262 7.69 1.28 9.77
CA GLU A 262 9.14 1.09 9.92
C GLU A 262 9.51 -0.40 9.93
N LEU A 263 8.76 -1.21 10.69
CA LEU A 263 8.96 -2.66 10.74
C LEU A 263 8.73 -3.31 9.38
N LEU A 264 7.73 -2.87 8.61
CA LEU A 264 7.51 -3.34 7.24
C LEU A 264 8.67 -2.96 6.31
N THR A 265 9.18 -1.74 6.42
CA THR A 265 10.34 -1.26 5.65
C THR A 265 11.58 -2.08 5.98
N ILE A 266 11.83 -2.37 7.26
CA ILE A 266 12.95 -3.24 7.69
C ILE A 266 12.77 -4.66 7.15
N ALA A 267 11.55 -5.21 7.24
CA ALA A 267 11.24 -6.55 6.71
C ALA A 267 11.58 -6.65 5.21
N ARG A 268 11.15 -5.66 4.42
CA ARG A 268 11.39 -5.60 2.97
C ARG A 268 12.86 -5.42 2.63
N SER A 269 13.46 -4.34 3.14
CA SER A 269 14.83 -3.92 2.79
C SER A 269 15.90 -4.90 3.29
N SER A 270 15.74 -5.42 4.51
CA SER A 270 16.79 -6.22 5.16
C SER A 270 16.57 -7.72 5.04
N TYR A 271 15.32 -8.15 4.85
CA TYR A 271 14.96 -9.57 4.91
C TYR A 271 14.20 -10.10 3.68
N GLY A 272 13.95 -9.25 2.67
CA GLY A 272 13.29 -9.66 1.41
C GLY A 272 11.82 -10.05 1.59
N PHE A 273 11.15 -9.51 2.62
CA PHE A 273 9.76 -9.80 2.95
C PHE A 273 8.78 -9.13 1.97
N ASN A 274 7.93 -9.89 1.29
CA ASN A 274 6.96 -9.37 0.30
C ASN A 274 5.54 -9.18 0.86
N GLY A 275 5.29 -9.54 2.12
CA GLY A 275 4.00 -9.33 2.78
C GLY A 275 3.61 -7.85 2.95
N ASP A 276 2.36 -7.64 3.35
CA ASP A 276 1.76 -6.32 3.56
C ASP A 276 1.83 -5.86 5.04
N ALA A 277 1.26 -4.69 5.32
CA ALA A 277 1.17 -4.17 6.68
C ALA A 277 0.30 -5.05 7.61
N ASN A 278 -0.68 -5.79 7.08
CA ASN A 278 -1.54 -6.66 7.87
C ASN A 278 -0.78 -7.89 8.39
N GLU A 279 0.15 -8.42 7.60
CA GLU A 279 1.08 -9.47 8.01
C GLU A 279 2.01 -9.02 9.15
N ILE A 280 2.51 -7.78 9.10
CA ILE A 280 3.30 -7.20 10.21
C ILE A 280 2.42 -7.00 11.45
N ARG A 281 1.20 -6.44 11.30
CA ARG A 281 0.26 -6.27 12.42
C ARG A 281 -0.10 -7.59 13.10
N THR A 282 -0.21 -8.68 12.34
CA THR A 282 -0.51 -10.01 12.87
C THR A 282 0.66 -10.54 13.71
N ARG A 283 1.91 -10.35 13.24
CA ARG A 283 3.11 -10.68 14.02
C ARG A 283 3.20 -9.86 15.31
N ILE A 284 3.00 -8.55 15.22
CA ILE A 284 2.99 -7.66 16.38
C ILE A 284 1.91 -8.13 17.36
N ALA A 285 0.68 -8.42 16.90
CA ALA A 285 -0.40 -8.90 17.76
C ALA A 285 -0.01 -10.19 18.49
N LEU A 286 0.45 -11.22 17.77
CA LEU A 286 0.87 -12.49 18.37
C LEU A 286 2.00 -12.33 19.39
N LEU A 287 3.01 -11.51 19.09
CA LEU A 287 4.13 -11.25 20.00
C LEU A 287 3.74 -10.38 21.20
N THR A 288 2.79 -9.46 21.03
CA THR A 288 2.21 -8.66 22.12
C THR A 288 1.42 -9.56 23.07
N ASP A 289 0.52 -10.37 22.52
CA ASP A 289 -0.33 -11.29 23.29
C ASP A 289 0.50 -12.38 23.99
N SER A 290 1.68 -12.68 23.44
CA SER A 290 2.66 -13.61 24.02
C SER A 290 3.59 -12.97 25.06
N GLY A 291 3.50 -11.64 25.27
CA GLY A 291 4.29 -10.88 26.23
C GLY A 291 5.73 -10.55 25.82
N TYR A 292 6.08 -10.71 24.54
CA TYR A 292 7.44 -10.43 24.01
C TYR A 292 7.57 -9.06 23.34
N LEU A 293 6.43 -8.44 22.98
CA LEU A 293 6.33 -7.03 22.62
C LEU A 293 5.34 -6.32 23.56
N GLU A 294 5.54 -5.03 23.74
CA GLU A 294 4.57 -4.11 24.32
C GLU A 294 4.10 -3.10 23.26
N ARG A 295 2.80 -2.78 23.24
CA ARG A 295 2.24 -1.77 22.34
C ARG A 295 2.12 -0.44 23.07
N PHE A 296 2.61 0.62 22.44
CA PHE A 296 2.45 1.99 22.94
C PHE A 296 1.19 2.67 22.40
N ASP A 297 0.83 2.32 21.17
CA ASP A 297 -0.41 2.75 20.51
C ASP A 297 -0.84 1.76 19.43
N LYS A 298 -1.70 2.19 18.50
CA LYS A 298 -2.25 1.35 17.44
C LYS A 298 -1.21 0.92 16.40
N SER A 299 -0.10 1.65 16.26
CA SER A 299 0.89 1.44 15.20
C SER A 299 2.30 1.14 15.73
N ARG A 300 2.64 1.52 16.97
CA ARG A 300 3.99 1.37 17.53
C ARG A 300 4.11 0.29 18.60
N ALA A 301 5.20 -0.47 18.53
CA ALA A 301 5.54 -1.53 19.48
C ALA A 301 7.04 -1.53 19.81
N ARG A 302 7.39 -2.08 20.98
CA ARG A 302 8.78 -2.27 21.44
C ARG A 302 8.94 -3.63 22.09
N ILE A 303 10.14 -4.18 22.10
CA ILE A 303 10.49 -5.42 22.78
C ILE A 303 10.39 -5.28 24.31
N THR A 304 9.88 -6.32 24.98
CA THR A 304 9.86 -6.41 26.44
C THR A 304 11.16 -7.03 26.99
N PRO A 305 11.46 -6.91 28.29
CA PRO A 305 12.60 -7.62 28.90
C PRO A 305 12.58 -9.14 28.63
N ARG A 306 11.37 -9.71 28.62
CA ARG A 306 11.13 -11.12 28.31
C ARG A 306 11.41 -11.44 26.83
N GLY A 307 11.09 -10.52 25.92
CA GLY A 307 11.49 -10.60 24.51
C GLY A 307 13.00 -10.60 24.34
N VAL A 308 13.71 -9.75 25.09
CA VAL A 308 15.18 -9.69 25.10
C VAL A 308 15.79 -11.00 25.62
N GLU A 309 15.18 -11.65 26.62
CA GLU A 309 15.61 -12.95 27.13
C GLU A 309 15.42 -14.10 26.12
N LEU A 310 14.32 -14.10 25.36
CA LEU A 310 14.05 -15.12 24.34
C LEU A 310 14.88 -14.95 23.06
N LEU A 311 15.18 -13.71 22.66
CA LEU A 311 15.77 -13.38 21.37
C LEU A 311 17.07 -14.16 21.04
N PRO A 312 18.02 -14.39 21.98
CA PRO A 312 19.21 -15.18 21.72
C PRO A 312 18.95 -16.65 21.36
N GLU A 313 17.78 -17.20 21.70
CA GLU A 313 17.40 -18.57 21.31
C GLU A 313 16.86 -18.65 19.88
N LEU A 314 16.55 -17.51 19.26
CA LEU A 314 16.03 -17.44 17.90
C LEU A 314 17.19 -17.20 16.94
N THR A 315 17.54 -18.20 16.12
CA THR A 315 18.54 -18.02 15.06
C THR A 315 18.01 -17.02 14.03
N LEU A 316 18.50 -15.78 14.11
CA LEU A 316 18.07 -14.71 13.22
C LEU A 316 18.64 -14.93 11.82
N GLN A 317 17.83 -14.64 10.81
CA GLN A 317 18.33 -14.49 9.46
C GLN A 317 19.34 -13.33 9.45
N ASN A 318 20.49 -13.52 8.83
CA ASN A 318 21.38 -12.39 8.59
C ASN A 318 20.62 -11.40 7.70
N PRO A 319 20.64 -10.08 8.03
CA PRO A 319 20.22 -9.08 7.08
C PRO A 319 20.94 -9.39 5.77
N SER A 320 20.20 -9.45 4.67
CA SER A 320 20.81 -9.66 3.37
C SER A 320 21.80 -8.53 3.16
N ALA A 321 23.09 -8.79 3.38
CA ALA A 321 24.21 -7.88 3.10
C ALA A 321 24.41 -7.70 1.58
N THR A 322 23.57 -8.33 0.79
CA THR A 322 23.17 -7.85 -0.51
C THR A 322 22.20 -6.68 -0.31
N PRO A 323 22.62 -5.42 -0.53
CA PRO A 323 21.70 -4.52 -1.19
C PRO A 323 21.18 -5.29 -2.40
N ILE A 324 19.92 -5.12 -2.79
CA ILE A 324 19.53 -5.55 -4.13
C ILE A 324 20.51 -4.83 -5.05
N ARG A 325 21.51 -5.58 -5.52
CA ARG A 325 22.62 -5.08 -6.30
C ARG A 325 22.00 -4.83 -7.64
N ALA A 326 21.57 -3.59 -7.83
CA ALA A 326 21.74 -2.89 -9.08
C ALA A 326 23.01 -3.43 -9.72
N LYS A 327 22.88 -4.08 -10.88
CA LYS A 327 24.04 -4.29 -11.74
C LYS A 327 24.55 -2.90 -12.05
N SER A 328 25.70 -2.61 -11.44
CA SER A 328 26.52 -1.43 -11.61
C SER A 328 26.73 -1.11 -13.09
N THR A 329 26.46 0.12 -13.47
CA THR A 329 27.52 1.00 -13.96
C THR A 329 27.43 2.32 -13.22
N ASP A 330 28.51 2.69 -12.55
CA ASP A 330 28.75 3.99 -11.91
C ASP A 330 28.51 5.13 -12.90
N ASP A 331 27.74 6.14 -12.52
CA ASP A 331 28.26 7.41 -11.99
C ASP A 331 27.09 8.28 -11.49
N ASP A 332 27.31 8.85 -10.30
CA ASP A 332 26.78 10.08 -9.71
C ASP A 332 25.28 10.45 -9.75
N ASP A 333 24.75 10.49 -8.53
CA ASP A 333 23.99 11.57 -7.90
C ASP A 333 22.46 11.71 -8.10
N ASP A 334 21.87 11.90 -6.91
CA ASP A 334 20.60 12.48 -6.50
C ASP A 334 19.23 11.85 -6.88
N GLY A 335 18.52 11.50 -5.80
CA GLY A 335 17.13 11.93 -5.59
C GLY A 335 16.00 11.00 -6.07
N GLY A 336 15.14 10.61 -5.13
CA GLY A 336 13.72 10.32 -5.42
C GLY A 336 13.26 8.93 -5.02
N HIS A 337 12.47 8.86 -3.95
CA HIS A 337 11.63 7.71 -3.62
C HIS A 337 10.56 7.52 -4.70
N ILE A 338 10.52 6.35 -5.36
CA ILE A 338 9.40 5.93 -6.21
C ILE A 338 8.93 4.55 -5.70
N ALA A 339 7.61 4.37 -5.62
CA ALA A 339 6.94 3.10 -5.31
C ALA A 339 7.50 1.93 -6.16
N PRO A 340 7.36 0.64 -5.75
CA PRO A 340 7.89 -0.46 -6.54
C PRO A 340 7.12 -0.55 -7.86
N ARG A 341 7.67 0.06 -8.91
CA ARG A 341 7.18 -0.14 -10.27
C ARG A 341 7.35 -1.62 -10.59
N VAL A 342 6.24 -2.30 -10.88
CA VAL A 342 6.28 -3.60 -11.54
C VAL A 342 7.19 -3.42 -12.76
N ASP A 343 8.25 -4.23 -12.85
CA ASP A 343 9.21 -4.10 -13.93
C ASP A 343 8.52 -4.46 -15.25
N VAL A 344 8.51 -3.49 -16.17
CA VAL A 344 7.92 -3.62 -17.51
C VAL A 344 8.57 -4.77 -18.26
N GLU A 345 9.88 -4.95 -18.12
CA GLU A 345 10.60 -6.05 -18.77
C GLU A 345 10.14 -7.40 -18.22
N GLU A 346 9.88 -7.50 -16.92
CA GLU A 346 9.38 -8.72 -16.29
C GLU A 346 7.94 -9.03 -16.71
N VAL A 347 7.04 -8.04 -16.79
CA VAL A 347 5.67 -8.25 -17.29
C VAL A 347 5.69 -8.71 -18.73
N VAL A 348 6.47 -8.05 -19.59
CA VAL A 348 6.64 -8.43 -21.00
C VAL A 348 7.23 -9.84 -21.12
N HIS A 349 8.20 -10.19 -20.28
CA HIS A 349 8.78 -11.54 -20.24
C HIS A 349 7.72 -12.58 -19.86
N ARG A 350 6.93 -12.33 -18.80
CA ARG A 350 5.87 -13.23 -18.33
C ARG A 350 4.76 -13.41 -19.36
N LEU A 351 4.32 -12.34 -20.03
CA LEU A 351 3.35 -12.40 -21.12
C LEU A 351 3.80 -13.35 -22.23
N ARG A 352 5.04 -13.18 -22.72
CA ARG A 352 5.60 -14.02 -23.78
C ARG A 352 5.78 -15.47 -23.33
N LYS A 353 6.32 -15.67 -22.13
CA LYS A 353 6.60 -16.99 -21.56
C LYS A 353 5.32 -17.79 -21.34
N PHE A 354 4.38 -17.26 -20.56
CA PHE A 354 3.17 -18.00 -20.17
C PHE A 354 2.13 -18.07 -21.28
N GLY A 355 2.08 -17.07 -22.17
CA GLY A 355 1.20 -17.15 -23.35
C GLY A 355 1.53 -18.35 -24.24
N SER A 356 2.82 -18.70 -24.37
CA SER A 356 3.29 -19.85 -25.17
C SER A 356 3.25 -21.20 -24.45
N ASP A 357 2.80 -21.23 -23.19
CA ASP A 357 2.71 -22.44 -22.38
C ASP A 357 1.25 -22.70 -21.96
N GLY A 358 0.58 -23.56 -22.72
CA GLY A 358 -0.82 -23.92 -22.47
C GLY A 358 -1.09 -24.57 -21.11
N SER A 359 -0.07 -24.95 -20.34
CA SER A 359 -0.21 -25.47 -18.96
C SER A 359 -0.21 -24.37 -17.88
N ARG A 360 0.08 -23.12 -18.26
CA ARG A 360 0.28 -21.97 -17.36
C ARG A 360 -0.76 -20.88 -17.60
N SER A 361 -2.02 -21.27 -17.76
CA SER A 361 -3.11 -20.32 -18.08
C SER A 361 -3.28 -19.29 -16.97
N THR A 362 -3.30 -19.70 -15.71
CA THR A 362 -3.48 -18.76 -14.57
C THR A 362 -2.35 -17.74 -14.48
N GLU A 363 -1.10 -18.14 -14.71
CA GLU A 363 0.02 -17.20 -14.71
C GLU A 363 0.00 -16.25 -15.92
N PHE A 364 -0.56 -16.70 -17.05
CA PHE A 364 -0.80 -15.84 -18.19
C PHE A 364 -1.89 -14.80 -17.91
N GLU A 365 -2.99 -15.21 -17.26
CA GLU A 365 -4.07 -14.31 -16.84
C GLU A 365 -3.55 -13.20 -15.91
N ILE A 366 -2.70 -13.55 -14.94
CA ILE A 366 -2.06 -12.58 -14.02
C ILE A 366 -1.13 -11.64 -14.80
N ALA A 367 -0.31 -12.15 -15.72
CA ALA A 367 0.58 -11.30 -16.52
C ALA A 367 -0.20 -10.31 -17.40
N VAL A 368 -1.38 -10.71 -17.90
CA VAL A 368 -2.31 -9.84 -18.63
C VAL A 368 -2.88 -8.76 -17.72
N ALA A 369 -3.28 -9.09 -16.49
CA ALA A 369 -3.78 -8.12 -15.52
C ALA A 369 -2.71 -7.07 -15.18
N ASP A 370 -1.49 -7.51 -14.87
CA ASP A 370 -0.36 -6.63 -14.56
C ASP A 370 -0.01 -5.70 -15.74
N ALA A 371 -0.13 -6.19 -16.97
CA ALA A 371 0.10 -5.39 -18.18
C ALA A 371 -0.92 -4.25 -18.33
N PHE A 372 -2.20 -4.49 -18.05
CA PHE A 372 -3.20 -3.42 -18.08
C PHE A 372 -3.06 -2.47 -16.89
N GLU A 373 -2.60 -2.93 -15.74
CA GLU A 373 -2.28 -2.07 -14.60
C GLU A 373 -1.13 -1.10 -14.94
N LEU A 374 -0.10 -1.58 -15.64
CA LEU A 374 0.99 -0.74 -16.17
C LEU A 374 0.52 0.31 -17.19
N LEU A 375 -0.61 0.07 -17.88
CA LEU A 375 -1.24 1.05 -18.78
C LEU A 375 -2.15 2.05 -18.03
N GLY A 376 -2.24 1.95 -16.70
CA GLY A 376 -3.02 2.85 -15.84
C GLY A 376 -4.48 2.43 -15.64
N PHE A 377 -4.87 1.21 -16.02
CA PHE A 377 -6.22 0.70 -15.74
C PHE A 377 -6.31 0.15 -14.31
N SER A 378 -7.51 0.24 -13.71
CA SER A 378 -7.83 -0.57 -12.54
C SER A 378 -8.16 -1.98 -13.00
N THR A 379 -7.43 -2.98 -12.49
CA THR A 379 -7.56 -4.36 -12.96
C THR A 379 -8.02 -5.27 -11.82
N ARG A 380 -8.78 -6.32 -12.18
CA ARG A 380 -9.20 -7.38 -11.27
C ARG A 380 -9.10 -8.71 -11.99
N HIS A 381 -8.18 -9.55 -11.53
CA HIS A 381 -8.12 -10.96 -11.91
C HIS A 381 -9.29 -11.70 -11.25
N ILE A 382 -10.09 -12.41 -12.06
CA ILE A 382 -11.25 -13.17 -11.59
C ILE A 382 -10.95 -14.67 -11.69
N GLY A 383 -10.53 -15.13 -12.87
CA GLY A 383 -10.16 -16.51 -13.16
C GLY A 383 -11.28 -17.55 -13.00
N GLY A 384 -11.09 -18.70 -13.64
CA GLY A 384 -11.95 -19.89 -13.48
C GLY A 384 -13.02 -20.08 -14.56
N SER A 385 -13.58 -21.29 -14.64
CA SER A 385 -14.38 -21.76 -15.80
C SER A 385 -15.74 -21.08 -16.02
N ASN A 386 -16.16 -20.16 -15.14
CA ASN A 386 -17.51 -19.59 -15.09
C ASN A 386 -17.56 -18.05 -15.22
N ASP A 387 -16.43 -17.40 -15.48
CA ASP A 387 -16.34 -15.95 -15.68
C ASP A 387 -15.19 -15.58 -16.62
N THR A 388 -15.02 -14.28 -16.91
CA THR A 388 -13.85 -13.76 -17.63
C THR A 388 -12.58 -13.92 -16.81
N ASP A 389 -11.42 -13.99 -17.47
CA ASP A 389 -10.14 -14.06 -16.77
C ASP A 389 -9.81 -12.75 -16.04
N VAL A 390 -9.92 -11.62 -16.74
CA VAL A 390 -9.57 -10.30 -16.22
C VAL A 390 -10.68 -9.29 -16.51
N TYR A 391 -11.00 -8.45 -15.52
CA TYR A 391 -11.84 -7.27 -15.70
C TYR A 391 -10.98 -6.02 -15.55
N ILE A 392 -11.15 -5.07 -16.47
CA ILE A 392 -10.43 -3.80 -16.45
C ILE A 392 -11.41 -2.62 -16.49
N GLU A 393 -11.07 -1.56 -15.78
CA GLU A 393 -11.84 -0.32 -15.71
C GLU A 393 -10.91 0.89 -15.85
N ALA A 394 -11.28 1.80 -16.75
CA ALA A 394 -10.65 3.12 -16.83
C ALA A 394 -11.35 4.05 -15.83
N ASN A 395 -10.71 4.31 -14.69
CA ASN A 395 -11.23 5.17 -13.62
C ASN A 395 -11.25 6.65 -14.02
N LEU A 396 -12.21 6.99 -14.87
CA LEU A 396 -12.42 8.32 -15.44
C LEU A 396 -13.80 8.88 -15.02
N PRO A 397 -14.04 10.19 -15.28
CA PRO A 397 -15.38 10.77 -15.14
C PRO A 397 -16.44 9.97 -15.91
N ALA A 398 -17.68 10.00 -15.41
CA ALA A 398 -18.74 9.07 -15.84
C ALA A 398 -19.06 9.10 -17.36
N ASP A 399 -18.85 10.23 -18.03
CA ASP A 399 -19.09 10.42 -19.47
C ASP A 399 -18.01 9.78 -20.36
N VAL A 400 -16.81 9.57 -19.82
CA VAL A 400 -15.67 9.00 -20.54
C VAL A 400 -15.08 7.75 -19.87
N ARG A 401 -15.68 7.29 -18.78
CA ARG A 401 -15.42 5.97 -18.17
C ARG A 401 -15.77 4.87 -19.16
N TYR A 402 -14.99 3.80 -19.12
CA TYR A 402 -15.30 2.56 -19.83
C TYR A 402 -14.63 1.37 -19.15
N SER A 403 -15.11 0.18 -19.45
CA SER A 403 -14.63 -1.08 -18.91
C SER A 403 -14.56 -2.17 -19.98
N ALA A 404 -13.72 -3.17 -19.77
CA ALA A 404 -13.63 -4.32 -20.66
C ALA A 404 -13.50 -5.62 -19.87
N VAL A 405 -14.08 -6.69 -20.42
CA VAL A 405 -13.75 -8.06 -20.05
C VAL A 405 -12.64 -8.58 -20.96
N VAL A 406 -11.67 -9.26 -20.40
CA VAL A 406 -10.51 -9.78 -21.11
C VAL A 406 -10.40 -11.28 -20.84
N ASP A 407 -10.37 -12.05 -21.92
CA ASP A 407 -10.20 -13.50 -21.92
C ASP A 407 -8.83 -13.83 -22.50
N SER A 408 -8.03 -14.60 -21.78
CA SER A 408 -6.65 -14.93 -22.16
C SER A 408 -6.56 -16.39 -22.59
N LYS A 409 -5.81 -16.65 -23.66
CA LYS A 409 -5.62 -18.00 -24.18
C LYS A 409 -4.15 -18.34 -24.29
N ALA A 410 -3.65 -19.03 -23.27
CA ALA A 410 -2.36 -19.68 -23.31
C ALA A 410 -2.41 -20.90 -24.24
N THR A 411 -1.39 -21.07 -25.08
CA THR A 411 -1.33 -22.14 -26.07
C THR A 411 0.10 -22.59 -26.30
N SER A 412 0.32 -23.90 -26.35
CA SER A 412 1.59 -24.49 -26.81
C SER A 412 1.69 -24.54 -28.34
N SER A 413 0.59 -24.29 -29.04
CA SER A 413 0.55 -24.09 -30.50
C SER A 413 0.92 -22.64 -30.82
N SER A 414 1.60 -22.41 -31.95
CA SER A 414 1.98 -21.06 -32.39
C SER A 414 0.79 -20.15 -32.67
N THR A 415 -0.40 -20.70 -32.91
CA THR A 415 -1.65 -19.96 -33.12
C THR A 415 -2.82 -20.61 -32.38
N VAL A 416 -3.76 -19.78 -31.93
CA VAL A 416 -5.06 -20.21 -31.41
C VAL A 416 -6.06 -20.34 -32.56
N PRO A 417 -6.60 -21.54 -32.82
CA PRO A 417 -7.65 -21.74 -33.82
C PRO A 417 -9.01 -21.27 -33.29
N GLU A 418 -9.90 -20.93 -34.21
CA GLU A 418 -11.25 -20.45 -33.90
C GLU A 418 -12.07 -21.43 -33.05
N SER A 419 -11.88 -22.75 -33.25
CA SER A 419 -12.58 -23.79 -32.48
C SER A 419 -12.28 -23.77 -30.98
N GLN A 420 -11.22 -23.10 -30.55
CA GLN A 420 -10.85 -22.96 -29.13
C GLN A 420 -11.40 -21.70 -28.48
N ILE A 421 -12.09 -20.85 -29.24
CA ILE A 421 -12.66 -19.58 -28.77
C ILE A 421 -14.17 -19.72 -28.64
N ASN A 422 -14.68 -19.48 -27.43
CA ASN A 422 -16.12 -19.49 -27.16
C ASN A 422 -16.67 -18.06 -27.12
N TYR A 423 -16.94 -17.49 -28.29
CA TYR A 423 -17.45 -16.11 -28.42
C TYR A 423 -18.75 -15.86 -27.64
N GLU A 424 -19.64 -16.86 -27.58
CA GLU A 424 -20.89 -16.76 -26.82
C GLU A 424 -20.65 -16.69 -25.30
N ALA A 425 -19.65 -17.41 -24.79
CA ALA A 425 -19.25 -17.29 -23.39
C ALA A 425 -18.71 -15.89 -23.07
N ILE A 426 -17.84 -15.35 -23.92
CA ILE A 426 -17.25 -14.01 -23.73
C ILE A 426 -18.33 -12.93 -23.77
N LYS A 427 -19.29 -13.01 -24.69
CA LYS A 427 -20.46 -12.10 -24.70
C LYS A 427 -21.27 -12.19 -23.40
N ARG A 428 -21.52 -13.40 -22.90
CA ARG A 428 -22.20 -13.58 -21.61
C ARG A 428 -21.40 -12.97 -20.46
N HIS A 429 -20.08 -13.14 -20.44
CA HIS A 429 -19.22 -12.54 -19.41
C HIS A 429 -19.22 -11.01 -19.48
N ARG A 430 -19.20 -10.42 -20.69
CA ARG A 430 -19.32 -8.97 -20.90
C ARG A 430 -20.63 -8.44 -20.31
N VAL A 431 -21.75 -9.08 -20.64
CA VAL A 431 -23.07 -8.69 -20.10
C VAL A 431 -23.15 -8.90 -18.59
N LYS A 432 -22.63 -10.02 -18.07
CA LYS A 432 -22.63 -10.35 -16.63
C LYS A 432 -21.86 -9.31 -15.82
N ASN A 433 -20.74 -8.80 -16.35
CA ASN A 433 -19.90 -7.80 -15.69
C ASN A 433 -20.26 -6.35 -16.09
N SER A 434 -21.35 -6.13 -16.84
CA SER A 434 -21.76 -4.82 -17.35
C SER A 434 -20.64 -4.06 -18.05
N ALA A 435 -19.77 -4.78 -18.77
CA ALA A 435 -18.61 -4.20 -19.43
C ALA A 435 -18.95 -3.63 -20.81
N ASP A 436 -18.29 -2.54 -21.19
CA ASP A 436 -18.50 -1.88 -22.48
C ASP A 436 -17.87 -2.67 -23.63
N TYR A 437 -16.67 -3.22 -23.38
CA TYR A 437 -15.88 -3.91 -24.38
C TYR A 437 -15.55 -5.35 -23.98
N ALA A 438 -15.10 -6.13 -24.95
CA ALA A 438 -14.53 -7.46 -24.74
C ALA A 438 -13.28 -7.63 -25.60
N ALA A 439 -12.24 -8.21 -25.04
CA ALA A 439 -11.00 -8.52 -25.74
C ALA A 439 -10.53 -9.94 -25.47
N ILE A 440 -9.83 -10.52 -26.45
CA ILE A 440 -9.16 -11.81 -26.35
C ILE A 440 -7.67 -11.61 -26.56
N ILE A 441 -6.86 -12.21 -25.68
CA ILE A 441 -5.40 -12.12 -25.72
C ILE A 441 -4.79 -13.50 -25.89
N ALA A 442 -3.91 -13.65 -26.88
CA ALA A 442 -3.16 -14.88 -27.12
C ALA A 442 -1.84 -14.58 -27.84
N VAL A 443 -0.94 -15.56 -27.90
CA VAL A 443 0.35 -15.41 -28.61
C VAL A 443 0.14 -15.01 -30.06
N ASN A 444 -0.77 -15.70 -30.75
CA ASN A 444 -1.14 -15.39 -32.12
C ASN A 444 -2.49 -16.05 -32.45
N PHE A 445 -3.15 -15.60 -33.51
CA PHE A 445 -4.47 -16.05 -33.92
C PHE A 445 -4.49 -16.53 -35.36
N ALA A 446 -5.31 -17.54 -35.65
CA ALA A 446 -5.62 -17.89 -37.04
C ALA A 446 -6.38 -16.73 -37.71
N ARG A 447 -6.18 -16.54 -39.03
CA ARG A 447 -6.79 -15.41 -39.77
C ARG A 447 -8.32 -15.36 -39.65
N SER A 448 -8.99 -16.51 -39.55
CA SER A 448 -10.46 -16.57 -39.39
C SER A 448 -10.94 -15.98 -38.05
N VAL A 449 -10.10 -16.03 -37.01
CA VAL A 449 -10.43 -15.52 -35.68
C VAL A 449 -10.66 -14.01 -35.70
N SER A 450 -9.87 -13.24 -36.44
CA SER A 450 -10.01 -11.78 -36.50
C SER A 450 -11.36 -11.38 -37.11
N GLU A 451 -11.77 -12.04 -38.19
CA GLU A 451 -13.05 -11.77 -38.86
C GLU A 451 -14.24 -12.16 -37.97
N SER A 452 -14.18 -13.35 -37.36
CA SER A 452 -15.20 -13.83 -36.42
C SER A 452 -15.28 -12.99 -35.15
N ALA A 453 -14.16 -12.57 -34.58
CA ALA A 453 -14.14 -11.73 -33.38
C ALA A 453 -14.76 -10.35 -33.64
N MET A 454 -14.40 -9.71 -34.76
CA MET A 454 -15.01 -8.45 -35.20
C MET A 454 -16.53 -8.58 -35.38
N ALA A 455 -17.00 -9.66 -36.03
CA ALA A 455 -18.43 -9.92 -36.20
C ALA A 455 -19.18 -10.11 -34.86
N ASN A 456 -18.46 -10.49 -33.79
CA ASN A 456 -18.99 -10.68 -32.45
C ASN A 456 -18.79 -9.44 -31.54
N GLY A 457 -18.18 -8.37 -32.05
CA GLY A 457 -17.86 -7.16 -31.27
C GLY A 457 -16.82 -7.43 -30.18
N ILE A 458 -15.83 -8.28 -30.49
CA ILE A 458 -14.75 -8.68 -29.61
C ILE A 458 -13.42 -8.33 -30.29
N THR A 459 -12.53 -7.69 -29.55
CA THR A 459 -11.23 -7.27 -30.07
C THR A 459 -10.18 -8.34 -29.83
N VAL A 460 -9.27 -8.48 -30.76
CA VAL A 460 -8.21 -9.49 -30.71
C VAL A 460 -6.89 -8.76 -30.55
N ILE A 461 -6.15 -9.07 -29.48
CA ILE A 461 -4.88 -8.42 -29.16
C ILE A 461 -3.82 -9.52 -29.02
N THR A 462 -2.74 -9.47 -29.78
CA THR A 462 -1.67 -10.45 -29.60
C THR A 462 -0.82 -10.11 -28.38
N VAL A 463 -0.13 -11.11 -27.85
CA VAL A 463 0.88 -10.89 -26.79
C VAL A 463 1.93 -9.87 -27.21
N GLU A 464 2.33 -9.88 -28.48
CA GLU A 464 3.35 -8.95 -28.98
C GLU A 464 2.78 -7.52 -29.13
N ASP A 465 1.52 -7.38 -29.53
CA ASP A 465 0.84 -6.09 -29.59
C ASP A 465 0.72 -5.47 -28.18
N LEU A 466 0.26 -6.27 -27.20
CA LEU A 466 0.16 -5.82 -25.80
C LEU A 466 1.54 -5.48 -25.21
N ALA A 467 2.56 -6.31 -25.45
CA ALA A 467 3.91 -6.05 -24.99
C ALA A 467 4.48 -4.75 -25.60
N SER A 468 4.25 -4.53 -26.89
CA SER A 468 4.67 -3.31 -27.59
C SER A 468 3.95 -2.08 -27.06
N LEU A 469 2.65 -2.22 -26.74
CA LEU A 469 1.85 -1.16 -26.15
C LEU A 469 2.36 -0.77 -24.76
N VAL A 470 2.57 -1.73 -23.86
CA VAL A 470 3.11 -1.48 -22.50
C VAL A 470 4.51 -0.84 -22.55
N THR A 471 5.37 -1.36 -23.43
CA THR A 471 6.73 -0.82 -23.61
C THR A 471 6.67 0.63 -24.12
N SER A 472 5.81 0.89 -25.11
CA SER A 472 5.65 2.23 -25.66
C SER A 472 5.10 3.22 -24.63
N HIS A 473 4.10 2.79 -23.87
CA HIS A 473 3.45 3.57 -22.83
C HIS A 473 4.41 3.98 -21.70
N THR A 474 5.39 3.12 -21.38
CA THR A 474 6.41 3.45 -20.38
C THR A 474 7.31 4.61 -20.83
N SER A 475 7.64 4.66 -22.12
CA SER A 475 8.51 5.71 -22.68
C SER A 475 7.77 7.01 -23.01
N ALA A 476 6.51 6.91 -23.42
CA ALA A 476 5.68 8.02 -23.86
C ALA A 476 4.22 7.68 -23.59
N PRO A 477 3.71 7.91 -22.36
CA PRO A 477 2.37 7.52 -21.98
C PRO A 477 1.33 8.34 -22.76
N ILE A 478 0.21 7.70 -23.11
CA ILE A 478 -0.95 8.35 -23.72
C ILE A 478 -2.16 8.26 -22.77
N PRO A 479 -3.09 9.20 -22.79
CA PRO A 479 -4.23 9.17 -21.87
C PRO A 479 -5.14 7.94 -22.05
N LEU A 480 -5.74 7.43 -20.97
CA LEU A 480 -6.71 6.32 -20.99
C LEU A 480 -7.86 6.49 -22.02
N PRO A 481 -8.40 7.69 -22.28
CA PRO A 481 -9.37 7.87 -23.36
C PRO A 481 -8.85 7.49 -24.75
N ARG A 482 -7.55 7.67 -25.03
CA ARG A 482 -6.92 7.23 -26.28
C ARG A 482 -6.76 5.72 -26.32
N LEU A 483 -6.39 5.11 -25.20
CA LEU A 483 -6.27 3.64 -25.08
C LEU A 483 -7.59 2.90 -25.28
N ARG A 484 -8.74 3.59 -25.24
CA ARG A 484 -10.05 3.00 -25.56
C ARG A 484 -10.06 2.39 -26.97
N ASP A 485 -9.31 2.99 -27.89
CA ASP A 485 -9.18 2.51 -29.27
C ASP A 485 -8.59 1.10 -29.35
N ALA A 486 -7.83 0.65 -28.33
CA ALA A 486 -7.33 -0.73 -28.23
C ALA A 486 -8.46 -1.77 -28.14
N PHE A 487 -9.65 -1.36 -27.72
CA PHE A 487 -10.80 -2.23 -27.51
C PHE A 487 -11.89 -2.06 -28.58
N ASP A 488 -11.67 -1.18 -29.57
CA ASP A 488 -12.57 -1.01 -30.69
C ASP A 488 -12.42 -2.17 -31.68
N SER A 489 -13.42 -3.05 -31.72
CA SER A 489 -13.40 -4.23 -32.59
C SER A 489 -13.43 -3.90 -34.09
N SER A 490 -13.74 -2.66 -34.47
CA SER A 490 -13.71 -2.20 -35.87
C SER A 490 -12.32 -1.79 -36.35
N LYS A 491 -11.39 -1.56 -35.42
CA LYS A 491 -9.99 -1.21 -35.69
C LYS A 491 -9.14 -2.46 -35.68
N ARG A 492 -8.13 -2.51 -36.55
CA ARG A 492 -7.22 -3.67 -36.63
C ARG A 492 -6.06 -3.46 -35.67
N ASN A 493 -5.74 -4.45 -34.82
CA ASN A 493 -4.46 -4.55 -34.10
C ASN A 493 -3.90 -3.20 -33.57
N LEU A 494 -4.63 -2.50 -32.69
CA LEU A 494 -4.17 -1.25 -32.05
C LEU A 494 -3.93 -0.06 -33.02
N GLU A 495 -4.52 -0.10 -34.21
CA GLU A 495 -4.40 0.96 -35.23
C GLU A 495 -4.67 2.36 -34.66
N GLY A 496 -3.70 3.26 -34.86
CA GLY A 496 -3.71 4.64 -34.37
C GLY A 496 -3.06 4.85 -32.99
N LEU A 497 -2.82 3.79 -32.21
CA LEU A 497 -2.11 3.93 -30.92
C LEU A 497 -0.61 4.12 -31.09
N ASP A 498 0.00 3.47 -32.07
CA ASP A 498 1.42 3.68 -32.41
C ASP A 498 1.69 5.13 -32.82
N ASP A 499 0.80 5.70 -33.64
CA ASP A 499 0.86 7.10 -34.05
C ASP A 499 0.71 8.02 -32.83
N ALA A 500 -0.24 7.73 -31.93
CA ALA A 500 -0.43 8.51 -30.71
C ALA A 500 0.80 8.45 -29.77
N HIS A 501 1.42 7.28 -29.61
CA HIS A 501 2.66 7.14 -28.86
C HIS A 501 3.82 7.87 -29.55
N GLN A 502 3.89 7.85 -30.89
CA GLN A 502 4.90 8.58 -31.64
C GLN A 502 4.72 10.10 -31.51
N GLU A 503 3.48 10.60 -31.55
CA GLU A 503 3.16 12.01 -31.27
C GLU A 503 3.61 12.39 -29.86
N ALA A 504 3.29 11.59 -28.84
CA ALA A 504 3.74 11.83 -27.47
C ALA A 504 5.28 11.86 -27.34
N ARG A 505 5.99 10.92 -28.00
CA ARG A 505 7.46 10.93 -28.04
C ARG A 505 8.02 12.19 -28.71
N ASN A 506 7.40 12.61 -29.80
CA ASN A 506 7.80 13.81 -30.53
C ASN A 506 7.67 15.06 -29.66
N ASP A 507 6.58 15.17 -28.89
CA ASP A 507 6.36 16.29 -27.97
C ASP A 507 7.39 16.32 -26.82
N LEU A 508 7.71 15.17 -26.23
CA LEU A 508 8.75 15.05 -25.20
C LEU A 508 10.15 15.39 -25.76
N ALA A 509 10.47 14.90 -26.95
CA ALA A 509 11.74 15.19 -27.61
C ALA A 509 11.88 16.69 -27.97
N LEU A 510 10.78 17.33 -28.39
CA LEU A 510 10.76 18.77 -28.64
C LEU A 510 11.07 19.58 -27.38
N ALA A 511 10.48 19.21 -26.24
CA ALA A 511 10.74 19.89 -24.97
C ALA A 511 12.21 19.81 -24.58
N ALA A 512 12.81 18.61 -24.65
CA ALA A 512 14.22 18.40 -24.36
C ALA A 512 15.15 19.18 -25.32
N ALA A 513 14.84 19.18 -26.62
CA ALA A 513 15.61 19.91 -27.61
C ALA A 513 15.55 21.43 -27.40
N LEU A 514 14.38 21.97 -27.04
CA LEU A 514 14.22 23.40 -26.74
C LEU A 514 15.04 23.82 -25.51
N ILE A 515 15.03 23.01 -24.43
CA ILE A 515 15.85 23.27 -23.25
C ILE A 515 17.34 23.26 -23.61
N SER A 516 17.79 22.29 -24.40
CA SER A 516 19.20 22.19 -24.82
C SER A 516 19.65 23.37 -25.70
N ILE A 517 18.80 23.81 -26.64
CA ILE A 517 19.08 24.99 -27.46
C ILE A 517 19.16 26.23 -26.57
N LEU A 518 18.15 26.48 -25.71
CA LEU A 518 18.16 27.64 -24.82
C LEU A 518 19.32 27.64 -23.82
N GLN A 519 19.80 26.46 -23.41
CA GLN A 519 21.02 26.34 -22.61
C GLN A 519 22.27 26.75 -23.39
N THR A 520 22.30 26.45 -24.69
CA THR A 520 23.41 26.84 -25.58
C THR A 520 23.39 28.35 -25.76
N GLU A 521 22.22 28.92 -26.09
CA GLU A 521 22.02 30.37 -26.21
C GLU A 521 22.43 31.08 -24.92
N ALA A 522 22.01 30.59 -23.74
CA ALA A 522 22.37 31.19 -22.46
C ALA A 522 23.88 31.17 -22.14
N ALA A 523 24.65 30.26 -22.76
CA ALA A 523 26.10 30.18 -22.61
C ALA A 523 26.85 31.03 -23.64
N GLU A 524 26.18 31.43 -24.73
CA GLU A 524 26.73 32.31 -25.76
C GLU A 524 26.59 33.78 -25.33
N ASP A 525 27.71 34.51 -25.35
CA ASP A 525 27.75 35.94 -24.99
C ASP A 525 27.35 36.80 -26.19
N ASP A 526 26.11 36.59 -26.70
CA ASP A 526 25.54 37.38 -27.79
C ASP A 526 25.08 38.76 -27.25
N PRO A 527 25.66 39.88 -27.73
CA PRO A 527 25.29 41.22 -27.28
C PRO A 527 23.85 41.64 -27.62
N GLU A 528 23.26 41.09 -28.68
CA GLU A 528 21.93 41.44 -29.18
C GLU A 528 20.85 40.61 -28.48
N ASP A 529 21.01 39.29 -28.48
CA ASP A 529 19.99 38.35 -28.01
C ASP A 529 20.14 37.97 -26.52
N ARG A 530 21.27 38.31 -25.88
CA ARG A 530 21.53 38.19 -24.41
C ARG A 530 21.16 36.83 -23.81
N GLY A 531 21.46 35.76 -24.53
CA GLY A 531 21.15 34.39 -24.12
C GLY A 531 19.66 34.03 -24.15
N SER A 532 18.88 34.71 -25.00
CA SER A 532 17.46 34.46 -25.25
C SER A 532 17.20 34.24 -26.73
N ALA A 533 16.09 33.58 -27.09
CA ALA A 533 15.77 33.28 -28.47
C ALA A 533 14.28 33.49 -28.78
N THR A 534 14.00 33.97 -29.99
CA THR A 534 12.64 34.01 -30.53
C THR A 534 12.19 32.64 -31.02
N ILE A 535 10.88 32.42 -31.18
CA ILE A 535 10.34 31.20 -31.84
C ILE A 535 10.93 31.01 -33.25
N GLY A 536 11.26 32.10 -33.95
CA GLY A 536 11.91 32.05 -35.27
C GLY A 536 13.31 31.43 -35.18
N ASN A 537 14.13 31.93 -34.25
CA ASN A 537 15.50 31.46 -34.01
C ASN A 537 15.48 30.00 -33.53
N LEU A 538 14.63 29.68 -32.55
CA LEU A 538 14.45 28.32 -32.05
C LEU A 538 14.05 27.35 -33.16
N ARG A 539 13.09 27.71 -34.01
CA ARG A 539 12.69 26.87 -35.16
C ARG A 539 13.84 26.66 -36.14
N PHE A 540 14.72 27.64 -36.31
CA PHE A 540 15.90 27.52 -37.16
C PHE A 540 16.94 26.59 -36.52
N ALA A 541 17.29 26.80 -35.25
CA ALA A 541 18.22 25.97 -34.49
C ALA A 541 17.78 24.50 -34.42
N LEU A 542 16.47 24.25 -34.27
CA LEU A 542 15.89 22.90 -34.30
C LEU A 542 16.11 22.17 -35.64
N ARG A 543 16.44 22.86 -36.75
CA ARG A 543 16.81 22.19 -38.01
C ARG A 543 18.10 21.42 -37.90
N SER A 544 19.03 21.92 -37.09
CA SER A 544 20.33 21.31 -36.81
C SER A 544 20.26 20.26 -35.69
N SER A 545 19.11 20.12 -35.03
CA SER A 545 18.87 19.09 -34.01
C SER A 545 18.48 17.75 -34.63
N ASN A 546 18.72 16.66 -33.88
CA ASN A 546 18.39 15.28 -34.27
C ASN A 546 16.91 14.91 -34.07
N LEU A 547 15.99 15.89 -34.09
CA LEU A 547 14.57 15.59 -33.99
C LEU A 547 14.07 14.78 -35.19
N PRO A 548 13.26 13.74 -34.99
CA PRO A 548 12.73 12.89 -36.06
C PRO A 548 11.65 13.60 -36.91
N PHE A 549 11.26 14.82 -36.54
CA PHE A 549 10.23 15.61 -37.20
C PHE A 549 10.58 17.10 -37.22
N ARG A 550 9.79 17.89 -37.96
CA ARG A 550 9.94 19.34 -38.04
C ARG A 550 8.77 20.04 -37.33
N PRO A 551 8.99 20.64 -36.15
CA PRO A 551 7.91 21.25 -35.39
C PRO A 551 7.41 22.54 -36.05
N SER A 552 6.11 22.77 -35.97
CA SER A 552 5.45 24.01 -36.36
C SER A 552 5.73 25.12 -35.32
N LYS A 553 5.51 26.38 -35.71
CA LYS A 553 5.60 27.51 -34.75
C LYS A 553 4.63 27.36 -33.58
N ASP A 554 3.47 26.76 -33.82
CA ASP A 554 2.43 26.57 -32.81
C ASP A 554 2.79 25.45 -31.84
N GLN A 555 3.41 24.37 -32.32
CA GLN A 555 3.96 23.32 -31.46
C GLN A 555 5.08 23.85 -30.55
N ILE A 556 6.00 24.65 -31.12
CA ILE A 556 7.04 25.31 -30.34
C ILE A 556 6.43 26.22 -29.28
N ARG A 557 5.43 27.04 -29.65
CA ARG A 557 4.76 27.93 -28.70
C ARG A 557 4.05 27.18 -27.58
N ALA A 558 3.31 26.12 -27.91
CA ALA A 558 2.62 25.30 -26.93
C ALA A 558 3.61 24.66 -25.93
N CYS A 559 4.73 24.14 -26.43
CA CYS A 559 5.78 23.57 -25.60
C CYS A 559 6.45 24.63 -24.70
N LEU A 560 6.79 25.80 -25.24
CA LEU A 560 7.35 26.90 -24.46
C LEU A 560 6.40 27.40 -23.37
N ASN A 561 5.09 27.44 -23.64
CA ASN A 561 4.08 27.80 -22.63
C ASN A 561 4.05 26.80 -21.47
N LEU A 562 4.17 25.49 -21.75
CA LEU A 562 4.30 24.47 -20.71
C LEU A 562 5.59 24.70 -19.90
N LEU A 563 6.73 24.85 -20.57
CA LEU A 563 8.03 25.05 -19.92
C LEU A 563 8.10 26.35 -19.09
N ALA A 564 7.34 27.38 -19.47
CA ALA A 564 7.22 28.63 -18.75
C ALA A 564 6.24 28.59 -17.57
N HIS A 565 5.51 27.48 -17.38
CA HIS A 565 4.59 27.34 -16.26
C HIS A 565 5.33 27.48 -14.92
N PRO A 566 4.81 28.22 -13.91
CA PRO A 566 5.53 28.49 -12.66
C PRO A 566 6.02 27.24 -11.91
N SER A 567 5.29 26.13 -11.98
CA SER A 567 5.68 24.86 -11.35
C SER A 567 6.88 24.18 -12.02
N LEU A 568 7.11 24.44 -13.32
CA LEU A 568 8.29 23.95 -14.04
C LEU A 568 9.40 24.99 -14.01
N ALA A 569 9.06 26.26 -14.26
CA ALA A 569 9.96 27.41 -14.32
C ALA A 569 11.25 27.06 -15.08
N ALA A 570 11.10 26.43 -16.25
CA ALA A 570 12.19 26.01 -17.11
C ALA A 570 12.60 27.10 -18.10
N VAL A 571 11.62 27.89 -18.54
CA VAL A 571 11.81 28.99 -19.48
C VAL A 571 11.18 30.25 -18.91
N ILE A 572 11.85 31.39 -19.05
CA ILE A 572 11.27 32.71 -18.81
C ILE A 572 10.94 33.36 -20.14
N LYS A 573 9.80 34.03 -20.19
CA LYS A 573 9.39 34.86 -21.30
C LYS A 573 9.83 36.30 -21.01
N ALA A 574 10.55 36.91 -21.94
CA ALA A 574 11.01 38.28 -21.79
C ALA A 574 9.83 39.27 -21.81
N PRO A 575 10.00 40.50 -21.29
CA PRO A 575 8.92 41.50 -21.24
C PRO A 575 8.35 41.92 -22.60
N ASP A 576 9.10 41.67 -23.68
CA ASP A 576 8.67 41.95 -25.06
C ASP A 576 7.70 40.89 -25.62
N ASP A 577 7.46 39.81 -24.88
CA ASP A 577 6.59 38.70 -25.25
C ASP A 577 7.06 37.90 -26.49
N GLU A 578 8.26 38.18 -27.00
CA GLU A 578 8.83 37.56 -28.21
C GLU A 578 10.02 36.64 -27.89
N HIS A 579 10.83 37.00 -26.89
CA HIS A 579 12.02 36.25 -26.51
C HIS A 579 11.78 35.29 -25.34
N TYR A 580 12.46 34.15 -25.41
CA TYR A 580 12.44 33.11 -24.40
C TYR A 580 13.87 32.82 -23.96
N ALA A 581 14.12 32.73 -22.67
CA ALA A 581 15.42 32.38 -22.12
C ALA A 581 15.31 31.22 -21.15
N LEU A 582 16.41 30.49 -20.97
CA LEU A 582 16.47 29.45 -19.95
C LEU A 582 16.34 30.08 -18.56
N ALA A 583 15.43 29.56 -17.74
CA ALA A 583 15.19 30.10 -16.40
C ALA A 583 16.11 29.50 -15.33
N ASP A 584 16.54 28.25 -15.54
CA ASP A 584 17.31 27.46 -14.58
C ASP A 584 18.10 26.35 -15.29
N SER A 585 19.02 25.71 -14.59
CA SER A 585 19.76 24.56 -15.13
C SER A 585 18.83 23.39 -15.52
N PRO A 586 19.13 22.63 -16.59
CA PRO A 586 18.35 21.45 -16.96
C PRO A 586 18.22 20.42 -15.83
N TYR A 587 19.23 20.35 -14.95
CA TYR A 587 19.20 19.51 -13.76
C TYR A 587 18.07 19.90 -12.80
N ASN A 588 17.97 21.18 -12.41
CA ASN A 588 16.90 21.65 -11.53
C ASN A 588 15.50 21.52 -12.17
N ILE A 589 15.41 21.72 -13.49
CA ILE A 589 14.17 21.53 -14.24
C ILE A 589 13.72 20.05 -14.15
N ALA A 590 14.65 19.11 -14.36
CA ALA A 590 14.37 17.69 -14.24
C ALA A 590 13.96 17.30 -12.81
N LEU A 591 14.61 17.85 -11.78
CA LEU A 591 14.25 17.63 -10.38
C LEU A 591 12.81 18.06 -10.08
N ARG A 592 12.35 19.22 -10.57
CA ARG A 592 10.96 19.67 -10.39
C ARG A 592 9.97 18.72 -11.08
N LEU A 593 10.27 18.27 -12.29
CA LEU A 593 9.43 17.30 -13.01
C LEU A 593 9.31 15.97 -12.26
N ARG A 594 10.42 15.46 -11.70
CA ARG A 594 10.41 14.25 -10.86
C ARG A 594 9.63 14.46 -9.56
N ALA A 595 9.83 15.58 -8.88
CA ALA A 595 9.09 15.90 -7.66
C ALA A 595 7.57 15.97 -7.90
N ILE A 596 7.12 16.51 -9.05
CA ILE A 596 5.71 16.48 -9.44
C ILE A 596 5.23 15.03 -9.62
N ALA A 597 6.01 14.19 -10.28
CA ALA A 597 5.68 12.78 -10.46
C ALA A 597 5.59 12.03 -9.12
N ASP A 598 6.57 12.19 -8.23
CA ASP A 598 6.61 11.56 -6.92
C ASP A 598 5.40 11.96 -6.05
N LEU A 599 4.99 13.24 -6.12
CA LEU A 599 3.78 13.73 -5.45
C LEU A 599 2.52 13.06 -6.00
N ILE A 600 2.40 12.92 -7.32
CA ILE A 600 1.25 12.22 -7.94
C ILE A 600 1.22 10.77 -7.47
N ASP A 601 2.35 10.06 -7.52
CA ASP A 601 2.45 8.66 -7.09
C ASP A 601 2.06 8.49 -5.61
N SER A 602 2.41 9.45 -4.76
CA SER A 602 2.02 9.44 -3.34
C SER A 602 0.52 9.64 -3.10
N THR A 603 -0.18 10.33 -3.99
CA THR A 603 -1.63 10.61 -3.88
C THR A 603 -2.54 9.51 -4.41
N VAL A 604 -2.01 8.60 -5.25
CA VAL A 604 -2.78 7.50 -5.86
C VAL A 604 -2.85 6.26 -4.96
N ALA A 605 -2.15 6.25 -3.81
CA ALA A 605 -2.31 5.22 -2.80
C ALA A 605 -3.79 5.19 -2.33
N PRO A 606 -4.51 4.07 -2.49
CA PRO A 606 -5.94 4.04 -2.23
C PRO A 606 -6.22 4.30 -0.75
N ASP A 607 -7.09 5.27 -0.48
CA ASP A 607 -7.86 5.34 0.76
C ASP A 607 -8.53 3.98 0.97
N GLN A 608 -8.08 3.23 1.99
CA GLN A 608 -8.70 1.98 2.39
C GLN A 608 -9.77 2.26 3.45
N ASP A 609 -11.03 2.27 3.01
CA ASP A 609 -12.21 2.07 3.87
C ASP A 609 -12.45 0.58 4.17
#